data_AF-E3RJ30-F1
#
_entry.id   AF-E3RJ30-F1
#
_cell.length_a   1.000
_cell.length_b   1.000
_cell.length_c   1.000
_cell.angle_alpha   90.00
_cell.angle_beta   90.00
_cell.angle_gamma   90.00
#
_symmetry.space_group_name_H-M   'P 1'
#
loop_
_entity.id
_entity.type
_entity.pdbx_description
1 polymer ?
#
loop_
_entity_poly.entity_id
_entity_poly.type
_entity_poly.pdbx_seq_one_letter_code
_entity_poly.pdbx_strand_id
1 'polypeptide(L)'
;MIRFVCFYLRVIADEESQIDRYLARRDQAINVDSASDEDAGTESEYNDSDMEGTVDSNDSNGVVLQRQPRRVVQADKMKDARELFKWKDNQKALAMQLWLTLGNSDAAAQKNALLDSLASFILTGYGSDEFSSGLVQYLAVLGIDTQTNRLRTAKNFSYMLAGMVYCVRVLAAETILPAAERDDQTEEDRERFLAMRKQHATPAKLRKEIVERFRHLSRTDPHTVELPEQPARPIQELGSPLDGFNTGKNRISFRGRVRKASYFSL
;
A
#
# COMPACT_ATOMS: atom_id res chain seq x y z
N MET A 1 -10.22 4.92 -11.00
CA MET A 1 -10.51 3.89 -9.98
C MET A 1 -9.60 2.67 -10.04
N ILE A 2 -9.42 2.01 -11.20
CA ILE A 2 -8.54 0.82 -11.32
C ILE A 2 -7.16 1.01 -10.68
N ARG A 3 -6.53 2.17 -10.89
CA ARG A 3 -5.22 2.47 -10.30
C ARG A 3 -5.22 2.53 -8.77
N PHE A 4 -6.33 2.97 -8.17
CA PHE A 4 -6.49 2.96 -6.72
C PHE A 4 -6.56 1.51 -6.21
N VAL A 5 -7.30 0.65 -6.91
CA VAL A 5 -7.37 -0.80 -6.63
C VAL A 5 -5.99 -1.43 -6.71
N CYS A 6 -5.26 -1.21 -7.79
CA CYS A 6 -3.90 -1.71 -7.94
C CYS A 6 -2.96 -1.14 -6.86
N PHE A 7 -3.18 0.07 -6.38
CA PHE A 7 -2.35 0.70 -5.36
C PHE A 7 -2.50 -0.01 -4.01
N TYR A 8 -3.71 -0.15 -3.47
CA TYR A 8 -3.89 -0.80 -2.17
C TYR A 8 -3.64 -2.32 -2.23
N LEU A 9 -3.88 -2.99 -3.38
CA LEU A 9 -3.53 -4.40 -3.54
C LEU A 9 -2.01 -4.62 -3.55
N ARG A 10 -1.21 -3.67 -4.06
CA ARG A 10 0.25 -3.73 -3.94
C ARG A 10 0.73 -3.55 -2.51
N VAL A 11 0.05 -2.72 -1.72
CA VAL A 11 0.32 -2.60 -0.27
C VAL A 11 0.11 -3.96 0.40
N ILE A 12 -1.00 -4.64 0.12
CA ILE A 12 -1.26 -6.01 0.62
C ILE A 12 -0.20 -7.01 0.16
N ALA A 13 0.09 -7.06 -1.14
CA ALA A 13 1.04 -8.04 -1.69
C ALA A 13 2.46 -7.87 -1.15
N ASP A 14 2.89 -6.64 -0.90
CA ASP A 14 4.19 -6.37 -0.31
C ASP A 14 4.24 -6.76 1.17
N GLU A 15 3.19 -6.48 1.95
CA GLU A 15 3.07 -6.94 3.34
C GLU A 15 3.14 -8.47 3.44
N GLU A 16 2.42 -9.20 2.58
CA GLU A 16 2.51 -10.68 2.51
C GLU A 16 3.94 -11.14 2.20
N SER A 17 4.59 -10.52 1.21
CA SER A 17 5.97 -10.88 0.84
C SER A 17 6.97 -10.63 1.97
N GLN A 18 6.76 -9.61 2.80
CA GLN A 18 7.63 -9.36 3.96
C GLN A 18 7.43 -10.41 5.06
N ILE A 19 6.19 -10.85 5.29
CA ILE A 19 5.89 -11.93 6.23
C ILE A 19 6.58 -13.22 5.77
N ASP A 20 6.46 -13.57 4.49
CA ASP A 20 7.12 -14.76 3.93
C ASP A 20 8.65 -14.70 4.09
N ARG A 21 9.26 -13.53 3.84
CA ARG A 21 10.71 -13.33 4.05
C ARG A 21 11.11 -13.44 5.51
N TYR A 22 10.27 -12.96 6.42
CA TYR A 22 10.52 -13.05 7.86
C TYR A 22 10.46 -14.51 8.33
N LEU A 23 9.43 -15.25 7.92
CA LEU A 23 9.27 -16.67 8.25
C LEU A 23 10.44 -17.49 7.67
N ALA A 24 10.80 -17.27 6.40
CA ALA A 24 11.94 -17.96 5.78
C ALA A 24 13.27 -17.70 6.52
N ARG A 25 13.51 -16.46 7.00
CA ARG A 25 14.69 -16.14 7.81
C ARG A 25 14.65 -16.80 9.18
N ARG A 26 13.47 -16.87 9.81
CA ARG A 26 13.30 -17.54 11.11
C ARG A 26 13.61 -19.03 10.99
N ASP A 27 13.06 -19.68 9.96
CA ASP A 27 13.27 -21.11 9.73
C ASP A 27 14.74 -21.42 9.35
N GLN A 28 15.41 -20.49 8.67
CA GLN A 28 16.84 -20.59 8.40
C GLN A 28 17.70 -20.43 9.67
N ALA A 29 17.31 -19.56 10.61
CA ALA A 29 18.02 -19.41 11.89
C ALA A 29 17.85 -20.63 12.80
N ILE A 30 16.64 -21.21 12.85
CA ILE A 30 16.35 -22.41 13.66
C ILE A 30 17.13 -23.64 13.16
N ASN A 31 17.36 -23.76 11.84
CA ASN A 31 18.16 -24.85 11.26
C ASN A 31 19.67 -24.73 11.53
N VAL A 32 20.18 -23.55 11.91
CA VAL A 32 21.61 -23.37 12.24
C VAL A 32 21.90 -23.74 13.70
N ASP A 33 20.94 -23.53 14.60
CA ASP A 33 21.08 -23.87 16.03
C ASP A 33 20.87 -25.37 16.32
N SER A 34 20.36 -26.16 15.37
CA SER A 34 20.18 -27.62 15.52
C SER A 34 21.36 -28.44 15.00
N ALA A 35 22.48 -27.80 14.64
CA ALA A 35 23.66 -28.46 14.10
C ALA A 35 24.94 -28.05 14.84
N SER A 36 24.96 -28.13 16.17
CA SER A 36 26.22 -28.24 16.93
C SER A 36 26.01 -28.87 18.30
N ASP A 37 26.05 -30.20 18.32
CA ASP A 37 26.44 -31.06 19.44
C ASP A 37 27.20 -32.20 18.71
N GLU A 38 28.44 -32.63 19.01
CA GLU A 38 29.15 -32.79 20.26
C GLU A 38 30.67 -32.78 20.00
N ASP A 39 31.49 -32.27 20.93
CA ASP A 39 32.66 -33.03 21.38
C ASP A 39 32.97 -32.69 22.85
N ALA A 40 33.35 -33.74 23.57
CA ALA A 40 33.27 -33.86 25.01
C ALA A 40 34.58 -33.51 25.74
N GLY A 41 34.43 -32.85 26.89
CA GLY A 41 35.20 -33.06 28.12
C GLY A 41 36.69 -32.68 28.14
N THR A 42 37.07 -31.82 29.09
CA THR A 42 37.93 -32.18 30.25
C THR A 42 38.12 -30.95 31.14
N GLU A 43 37.79 -31.11 32.42
CA GLU A 43 37.95 -30.17 33.53
C GLU A 43 39.42 -29.77 33.77
N SER A 44 39.68 -28.49 34.05
CA SER A 44 40.54 -28.10 35.18
C SER A 44 40.40 -26.61 35.52
N GLU A 45 40.01 -26.34 36.76
CA GLU A 45 40.10 -25.04 37.42
C GLU A 45 41.58 -24.71 37.73
N TYR A 46 41.94 -23.42 37.69
CA TYR A 46 42.76 -22.66 38.66
C TYR A 46 43.34 -21.38 38.03
N ASN A 47 42.72 -20.26 38.39
CA ASN A 47 43.26 -18.99 38.88
C ASN A 47 44.60 -18.37 38.37
N ASP A 48 44.47 -17.09 38.03
CA ASP A 48 45.24 -15.92 38.52
C ASP A 48 46.37 -15.26 37.69
N SER A 49 46.28 -13.93 37.70
CA SER A 49 47.32 -12.88 37.61
C SER A 49 47.96 -12.46 36.28
N ASP A 50 47.63 -11.22 35.92
CA ASP A 50 48.42 -10.13 35.33
C ASP A 50 49.88 -10.38 34.90
N MET A 51 50.24 -9.99 33.67
CA MET A 51 51.40 -9.11 33.44
C MET A 51 51.44 -8.51 32.03
N GLU A 52 51.71 -7.21 31.98
CA GLU A 52 52.15 -6.44 30.81
C GLU A 52 53.46 -6.97 30.21
N GLY A 53 53.64 -6.77 28.89
CA GLY A 53 54.94 -6.98 28.24
C GLY A 53 54.91 -6.79 26.72
N THR A 54 55.18 -5.58 26.26
CA THR A 54 55.60 -5.23 24.90
C THR A 54 56.82 -6.03 24.45
N VAL A 55 56.79 -6.65 23.26
CA VAL A 55 57.96 -6.73 22.36
C VAL A 55 57.51 -6.80 20.90
N ASP A 56 57.99 -5.85 20.10
CA ASP A 56 57.96 -5.86 18.64
C ASP A 56 58.61 -7.11 18.05
N SER A 57 58.00 -7.70 17.01
CA SER A 57 58.74 -8.30 15.90
C SER A 57 57.87 -8.39 14.65
N ASN A 58 58.38 -7.71 13.64
CA ASN A 58 57.90 -7.60 12.28
C ASN A 58 57.84 -8.99 11.63
N ASP A 59 56.66 -9.45 11.19
CA ASP A 59 56.62 -10.42 10.11
C ASP A 59 55.46 -10.15 9.16
N SER A 60 55.84 -9.89 7.91
CA SER A 60 54.95 -9.56 6.82
C SER A 60 54.22 -10.80 6.36
N ASN A 61 52.96 -10.97 6.78
CA ASN A 61 52.01 -11.79 6.06
C ASN A 61 50.71 -11.00 5.86
N GLY A 62 50.54 -10.50 4.63
CA GLY A 62 49.36 -9.79 4.19
C GLY A 62 48.13 -10.70 4.22
N VAL A 63 47.48 -10.79 5.37
CA VAL A 63 46.12 -11.30 5.46
C VAL A 63 45.22 -10.19 4.92
N VAL A 64 44.86 -10.33 3.65
CA VAL A 64 43.73 -9.61 3.06
C VAL A 64 42.51 -9.97 3.91
N LEU A 65 42.17 -9.10 4.86
CA LEU A 65 40.86 -9.11 5.52
C LEU A 65 39.84 -9.03 4.39
N GLN A 66 39.22 -10.18 4.08
CA GLN A 66 38.11 -10.24 3.15
C GLN A 66 37.09 -9.24 3.66
N ARG A 67 36.97 -8.12 2.94
CA ARG A 67 35.90 -7.16 3.12
C ARG A 67 34.62 -7.96 3.04
N GLN A 68 33.96 -8.15 4.18
CA GLN A 68 32.60 -8.68 4.21
C GLN A 68 31.80 -7.89 3.16
N PRO A 69 31.07 -8.57 2.26
CA PRO A 69 30.26 -7.86 1.29
C PRO A 69 29.35 -6.94 2.08
N ARG A 70 29.57 -5.63 1.93
CA ARG A 70 28.77 -4.58 2.56
C ARG A 70 27.33 -4.96 2.26
N ARG A 71 26.56 -5.36 3.28
CA ARG A 71 25.15 -5.69 3.15
C ARG A 71 24.53 -4.50 2.43
N VAL A 72 24.24 -4.66 1.14
CA VAL A 72 23.48 -3.67 0.41
C VAL A 72 22.11 -3.76 1.04
N VAL A 73 21.83 -2.86 1.98
CA VAL A 73 20.50 -2.69 2.55
C VAL A 73 19.64 -2.36 1.34
N GLN A 74 18.90 -3.36 0.85
CA GLN A 74 17.98 -3.15 -0.25
C GLN A 74 17.00 -2.09 0.24
N ALA A 75 16.97 -0.95 -0.46
CA ALA A 75 16.07 0.13 -0.13
C ALA A 75 14.62 -0.40 -0.21
N ASP A 76 13.89 -0.28 0.89
CA ASP A 76 12.49 -0.67 0.98
C ASP A 76 11.64 0.33 0.21
N LYS A 77 11.41 0.03 -1.08
CA LYS A 77 10.69 0.93 -2.00
C LYS A 77 9.22 1.13 -1.63
N MET A 78 8.63 0.24 -0.83
CA MET A 78 7.21 0.28 -0.45
C MET A 78 6.99 0.88 0.94
N LYS A 79 8.06 1.22 1.68
CA LYS A 79 8.01 1.78 3.03
C LYS A 79 7.04 2.95 3.14
N ASP A 80 7.21 3.97 2.31
CA ASP A 80 6.39 5.18 2.37
C ASP A 80 4.93 4.88 2.05
N ALA A 81 4.66 3.98 1.10
CA ALA A 81 3.30 3.59 0.76
C ALA A 81 2.60 2.89 1.94
N ARG A 82 3.32 2.07 2.70
CA ARG A 82 2.77 1.38 3.89
C ARG A 82 2.58 2.32 5.08
N GLU A 83 3.51 3.25 5.29
CA GLU A 83 3.43 4.22 6.38
C GLU A 83 2.32 5.27 6.14
N LEU A 84 2.18 5.70 4.89
CA LEU A 84 1.18 6.71 4.54
C LEU A 84 -0.20 6.10 4.39
N PHE A 85 -0.35 4.91 3.79
CA PHE A 85 -1.64 4.31 3.52
C PHE A 85 -2.31 3.78 4.80
N LYS A 86 -3.26 4.54 5.33
CA LYS A 86 -3.98 4.17 6.53
C LYS A 86 -5.22 3.34 6.19
N TRP A 87 -5.25 2.11 6.70
CA TRP A 87 -6.43 1.25 6.69
C TRP A 87 -7.40 1.69 7.79
N LYS A 88 -8.70 1.66 7.49
CA LYS A 88 -9.77 1.93 8.46
C LYS A 88 -10.79 0.79 8.48
N ASP A 89 -11.34 0.50 9.65
CA ASP A 89 -12.36 -0.51 9.87
C ASP A 89 -11.98 -1.87 9.22
N ASN A 90 -12.84 -2.42 8.36
CA ASN A 90 -12.64 -3.68 7.66
C ASN A 90 -11.95 -3.55 6.29
N GLN A 91 -11.44 -2.38 5.91
CA GLN A 91 -10.86 -2.13 4.58
C GLN A 91 -9.74 -3.12 4.24
N LYS A 92 -8.86 -3.40 5.21
CA LYS A 92 -7.75 -4.34 5.01
C LYS A 92 -8.24 -5.77 4.79
N ALA A 93 -9.23 -6.20 5.57
CA ALA A 93 -9.83 -7.53 5.43
C ALA A 93 -10.53 -7.69 4.07
N LEU A 94 -11.27 -6.67 3.63
CA LEU A 94 -11.94 -6.68 2.32
C LEU A 94 -10.95 -6.62 1.15
N ALA A 95 -9.85 -5.86 1.28
CA ALA A 95 -8.78 -5.87 0.29
C ALA A 95 -8.08 -7.24 0.21
N MET A 96 -7.88 -7.91 1.36
CA MET A 96 -7.35 -9.27 1.42
C MET A 96 -8.32 -10.28 0.77
N GLN A 97 -9.61 -10.17 1.03
CA GLN A 97 -10.63 -11.00 0.39
C GLN A 97 -10.64 -10.81 -1.13
N LEU A 98 -10.52 -9.56 -1.62
CA LEU A 98 -10.34 -9.28 -3.04
C LEU A 98 -9.07 -9.94 -3.59
N TRP A 99 -7.94 -9.80 -2.91
CA TRP A 99 -6.67 -10.42 -3.31
C TRP A 99 -6.80 -11.95 -3.48
N LEU A 100 -7.42 -12.63 -2.51
CA LEU A 100 -7.63 -14.08 -2.55
C LEU A 100 -8.61 -14.51 -3.66
N THR A 101 -9.69 -13.75 -3.87
CA THR A 101 -10.72 -14.07 -4.88
C THR A 101 -10.26 -13.84 -6.31
N LEU A 102 -9.33 -12.90 -6.55
CA LEU A 102 -8.69 -12.70 -7.86
C LEU A 102 -7.91 -13.93 -8.34
N GLY A 103 -7.49 -14.82 -7.42
CA GLY A 103 -6.85 -16.10 -7.76
C GLY A 103 -7.79 -17.20 -8.24
N ASN A 104 -9.12 -17.02 -8.06
CA ASN A 104 -10.14 -18.01 -8.41
C ASN A 104 -10.78 -17.67 -9.77
N SER A 105 -11.42 -18.64 -10.44
CA SER A 105 -12.08 -18.41 -11.74
C SER A 105 -13.53 -17.89 -11.64
N ASP A 106 -13.99 -17.51 -10.45
CA ASP A 106 -15.36 -17.05 -10.22
C ASP A 106 -15.48 -15.54 -10.43
N ALA A 107 -16.02 -15.15 -11.59
CA ALA A 107 -16.20 -13.75 -11.96
C ALA A 107 -17.22 -13.01 -11.08
N ALA A 108 -18.25 -13.70 -10.56
CA ALA A 108 -19.26 -13.08 -9.72
C ALA A 108 -18.69 -12.77 -8.33
N ALA A 109 -17.98 -13.72 -7.74
CA ALA A 109 -17.28 -13.51 -6.47
C ALA A 109 -16.21 -12.41 -6.58
N GLN A 110 -15.45 -12.37 -7.68
CA GLN A 110 -14.49 -11.30 -7.93
C GLN A 110 -15.15 -9.92 -8.04
N LYS A 111 -16.28 -9.81 -8.76
CA LYS A 111 -17.03 -8.56 -8.88
C LYS A 111 -17.50 -8.08 -7.50
N ASN A 112 -18.07 -8.98 -6.70
CA ASN A 112 -18.61 -8.64 -5.39
C ASN A 112 -17.50 -8.24 -4.41
N ALA A 113 -16.41 -9.00 -4.34
CA ALA A 113 -15.26 -8.66 -3.50
C ALA A 113 -14.63 -7.31 -3.89
N LEU A 114 -14.60 -6.99 -5.20
CA LEU A 114 -14.13 -5.70 -5.69
C LEU A 114 -15.05 -4.55 -5.25
N LEU A 115 -16.37 -4.75 -5.39
CA LEU A 115 -17.37 -3.76 -4.97
C LEU A 115 -17.34 -3.54 -3.46
N ASP A 116 -17.28 -4.60 -2.65
CA ASP A 116 -17.22 -4.51 -1.19
C ASP A 116 -15.95 -3.77 -0.74
N SER A 117 -14.81 -4.12 -1.33
CA SER A 117 -13.54 -3.45 -1.06
C SER A 117 -13.61 -1.96 -1.42
N LEU A 118 -14.10 -1.60 -2.61
CA LEU A 118 -14.24 -0.19 -3.03
C LEU A 118 -15.27 0.58 -2.18
N ALA A 119 -16.40 -0.04 -1.86
CA ALA A 119 -17.44 0.53 -1.02
C ALA A 119 -16.90 0.91 0.36
N SER A 120 -16.04 0.06 0.94
CA SER A 120 -15.41 0.34 2.24
C SER A 120 -14.51 1.58 2.24
N PHE A 121 -14.00 2.04 1.09
CA PHE A 121 -13.28 3.32 1.00
C PHE A 121 -14.18 4.51 0.69
N ILE A 122 -15.30 4.27 0.00
CA ILE A 122 -16.22 5.31 -0.49
C ILE A 122 -17.26 5.70 0.56
N LEU A 123 -17.80 4.71 1.27
CA LEU A 123 -18.93 4.86 2.18
C LEU A 123 -18.50 4.91 3.65
N THR A 124 -17.20 4.91 3.94
CA THR A 124 -16.71 5.10 5.30
C THR A 124 -16.64 6.59 5.66
N GLY A 125 -17.24 6.94 6.79
CA GLY A 125 -17.13 8.29 7.36
C GLY A 125 -15.80 8.46 8.08
N TYR A 126 -15.04 9.51 7.77
CA TYR A 126 -13.71 9.74 8.36
C TYR A 126 -13.68 10.73 9.54
N GLY A 127 -14.83 11.23 9.98
CA GLY A 127 -14.92 12.12 11.14
C GLY A 127 -14.03 13.37 10.96
N SER A 128 -13.26 13.70 11.99
CA SER A 128 -12.36 14.86 12.03
C SER A 128 -10.93 14.60 11.55
N ASP A 129 -10.62 13.38 11.09
CA ASP A 129 -9.31 13.02 10.53
C ASP A 129 -9.50 12.65 9.06
N GLU A 130 -9.88 13.62 8.22
CA GLU A 130 -10.18 13.40 6.81
C GLU A 130 -8.94 12.92 6.02
N PHE A 131 -7.73 13.19 6.53
CA PHE A 131 -6.47 12.76 5.96
C PHE A 131 -6.10 11.31 6.31
N SER A 132 -6.89 10.63 7.15
CA SER A 132 -6.78 9.17 7.37
C SER A 132 -7.42 8.32 6.28
N SER A 133 -8.08 8.95 5.29
CA SER A 133 -8.63 8.21 4.16
C SER A 133 -7.55 7.80 3.16
N GLY A 134 -7.33 6.50 3.02
CA GLY A 134 -6.45 5.93 1.98
C GLY A 134 -6.80 6.41 0.56
N LEU A 135 -8.08 6.67 0.28
CA LEU A 135 -8.51 7.25 -1.00
C LEU A 135 -8.07 8.71 -1.15
N VAL A 136 -8.19 9.53 -0.10
CA VAL A 136 -7.74 10.93 -0.10
C VAL A 136 -6.21 11.00 -0.22
N GLN A 137 -5.49 10.14 0.50
CA GLN A 137 -4.03 10.04 0.40
C GLN A 137 -3.58 9.66 -1.02
N TYR A 138 -4.27 8.69 -1.63
CA TYR A 138 -4.02 8.32 -3.03
C TYR A 138 -4.29 9.49 -3.99
N LEU A 139 -5.36 10.26 -3.78
CA LEU A 139 -5.65 11.46 -4.58
C LEU A 139 -4.57 12.54 -4.41
N ALA A 140 -4.01 12.70 -3.21
CA ALA A 140 -2.90 13.62 -2.96
C ALA A 140 -1.65 13.21 -3.77
N VAL A 141 -1.32 11.92 -3.79
CA VAL A 141 -0.20 11.38 -4.60
C VAL A 141 -0.45 11.58 -6.09
N LEU A 142 -1.69 11.41 -6.57
CA LEU A 142 -2.03 11.72 -7.97
C LEU A 142 -1.84 13.18 -8.35
N GLY A 143 -1.91 14.09 -7.37
CA GLY A 143 -1.64 15.51 -7.54
C GLY A 143 -0.17 15.83 -7.84
N ILE A 144 0.74 14.88 -7.65
CA ILE A 144 2.17 15.06 -7.94
C ILE A 144 2.48 14.68 -9.39
N ASP A 145 3.22 15.54 -10.07
CA ASP A 145 3.81 15.25 -11.36
C ASP A 145 5.16 14.57 -11.17
N THR A 146 5.25 13.31 -11.60
CA THR A 146 6.45 12.47 -11.45
C THR A 146 7.59 12.88 -12.38
N GLN A 147 7.32 13.63 -13.45
CA GLN A 147 8.37 14.09 -14.37
C GLN A 147 9.05 15.34 -13.82
N THR A 148 8.26 16.27 -13.28
CA THR A 148 8.79 17.55 -12.79
C THR A 148 9.03 17.54 -11.28
N ASN A 149 8.59 16.52 -10.56
CA ASN A 149 8.56 16.49 -9.09
C ASN A 149 7.93 17.77 -8.52
N ARG A 150 6.79 18.18 -9.10
CA ARG A 150 6.02 19.36 -8.67
C ARG A 150 4.54 19.00 -8.56
N LEU A 151 3.76 19.83 -7.89
CA LEU A 151 2.32 19.70 -7.90
C LEU A 151 1.77 19.99 -9.31
N ARG A 152 0.81 19.17 -9.75
CA ARG A 152 0.08 19.39 -10.99
C ARG A 152 -0.72 20.67 -10.89
N THR A 153 -0.81 21.40 -12.00
CA THR A 153 -1.70 22.55 -12.11
C THR A 153 -3.17 22.13 -11.98
N ALA A 154 -4.03 23.04 -11.54
CA ALA A 154 -5.46 22.77 -11.43
C ALA A 154 -6.07 22.30 -12.77
N LYS A 155 -5.60 22.84 -13.89
CA LYS A 155 -6.02 22.42 -15.24
C LYS A 155 -5.70 20.93 -15.48
N ASN A 156 -4.53 20.48 -15.05
CA ASN A 156 -4.07 19.11 -15.29
C ASN A 156 -4.54 18.11 -14.23
N PHE A 157 -5.00 18.57 -13.06
CA PHE A 157 -5.52 17.70 -12.00
C PHE A 157 -7.06 17.60 -12.00
N SER A 158 -7.75 18.67 -12.41
CA SER A 158 -9.22 18.76 -12.33
C SER A 158 -9.97 17.63 -13.05
N TYR A 159 -9.53 17.23 -14.25
CA TYR A 159 -10.17 16.13 -14.98
C TYR A 159 -9.93 14.77 -14.30
N MET A 160 -8.76 14.54 -13.70
CA MET A 160 -8.46 13.33 -12.94
C MET A 160 -9.38 13.24 -11.72
N LEU A 161 -9.53 14.35 -10.98
CA LEU A 161 -10.42 14.43 -9.83
C LEU A 161 -11.88 14.27 -10.25
N ALA A 162 -12.31 14.91 -11.34
CA ALA A 162 -13.67 14.78 -11.87
C ALA A 162 -13.98 13.32 -12.25
N GLY A 163 -13.05 12.62 -12.91
CA GLY A 163 -13.17 11.20 -13.22
C GLY A 163 -13.25 10.33 -11.97
N MET A 164 -12.45 10.61 -10.94
CA MET A 164 -12.54 9.91 -9.66
C MET A 164 -13.88 10.14 -8.97
N VAL A 165 -14.36 11.39 -8.89
CA VAL A 165 -15.67 11.73 -8.32
C VAL A 165 -16.81 11.05 -9.07
N TYR A 166 -16.74 10.97 -10.40
CA TYR A 166 -17.69 10.23 -11.21
C TYR A 166 -17.70 8.74 -10.84
N CYS A 167 -16.54 8.09 -10.82
CA CYS A 167 -16.43 6.68 -10.43
C CYS A 167 -16.97 6.44 -9.02
N VAL A 168 -16.63 7.29 -8.05
CA VAL A 168 -17.10 7.19 -6.66
C VAL A 168 -18.62 7.22 -6.60
N ARG A 169 -19.28 8.14 -7.33
CA ARG A 169 -20.74 8.24 -7.39
C ARG A 169 -21.39 7.02 -8.01
N VAL A 170 -20.86 6.54 -9.13
CA VAL A 170 -21.40 5.36 -9.82
C VAL A 170 -21.24 4.10 -8.97
N LEU A 171 -20.09 3.93 -8.33
CA LEU A 171 -19.83 2.77 -7.47
C LEU A 171 -20.68 2.81 -6.20
N ALA A 172 -20.80 3.97 -5.55
CA ALA A 172 -21.70 4.12 -4.41
C ALA A 172 -23.15 3.78 -4.80
N ALA A 173 -23.60 4.21 -5.98
CA ALA A 173 -24.93 3.86 -6.47
C ALA A 173 -25.08 2.35 -6.73
N GLU A 174 -24.11 1.70 -7.38
CA GLU A 174 -24.12 0.25 -7.61
C GLU A 174 -24.10 -0.54 -6.28
N THR A 175 -23.40 -0.05 -5.25
CA THR A 175 -23.38 -0.70 -3.92
C THR A 175 -24.71 -0.57 -3.18
N ILE A 176 -25.38 0.59 -3.27
CA ILE A 176 -26.59 0.86 -2.50
C ILE A 176 -27.86 0.43 -3.25
N LEU A 177 -27.84 0.50 -4.59
CA LEU A 177 -28.92 0.11 -5.50
C LEU A 177 -28.35 -0.74 -6.64
N PRO A 178 -28.07 -2.03 -6.39
CA PRO A 178 -27.49 -2.93 -7.38
C PRO A 178 -28.32 -2.97 -8.65
N ALA A 179 -27.67 -2.79 -9.80
CA ALA A 179 -28.39 -2.81 -11.09
C ALA A 179 -29.01 -4.18 -11.38
N ALA A 180 -28.43 -5.27 -10.86
CA ALA A 180 -28.89 -6.64 -11.06
C ALA A 180 -30.21 -6.97 -10.36
N GLU A 181 -30.57 -6.21 -9.31
CA GLU A 181 -31.73 -6.47 -8.44
C GLU A 181 -32.84 -5.43 -8.68
N ARG A 182 -32.76 -4.62 -9.74
CA ARG A 182 -33.70 -3.50 -9.97
C ARG A 182 -35.15 -3.92 -10.11
N ASP A 183 -35.40 -5.10 -10.67
CA ASP A 183 -36.76 -5.60 -10.88
C ASP A 183 -37.38 -6.11 -9.57
N ASP A 184 -36.54 -6.44 -8.58
CA ASP A 184 -36.95 -6.95 -7.26
C ASP A 184 -36.88 -5.87 -6.15
N GLN A 185 -36.44 -4.64 -6.48
CA GLN A 185 -36.26 -3.54 -5.53
C GLN A 185 -37.59 -3.06 -4.97
N THR A 186 -37.65 -2.91 -3.64
CA THR A 186 -38.85 -2.44 -2.94
C THR A 186 -38.79 -0.96 -2.58
N GLU A 187 -39.88 -0.45 -2.01
CA GLU A 187 -39.93 0.90 -1.45
C GLU A 187 -38.95 1.07 -0.27
N GLU A 188 -38.71 0.01 0.53
CA GLU A 188 -37.71 0.02 1.60
C GLU A 188 -36.28 0.22 1.06
N ASP A 189 -35.92 -0.42 -0.07
CA ASP A 189 -34.60 -0.24 -0.70
C ASP A 189 -34.41 1.21 -1.18
N ARG A 190 -35.47 1.81 -1.71
CA ARG A 190 -35.48 3.22 -2.11
C ARG A 190 -35.28 4.14 -0.91
N GLU A 191 -35.97 3.88 0.20
CA GLU A 191 -35.80 4.65 1.44
C GLU A 191 -34.38 4.52 2.01
N ARG A 192 -33.83 3.30 2.03
CA ARG A 192 -32.44 3.05 2.44
C ARG A 192 -31.45 3.83 1.58
N PHE A 193 -31.66 3.86 0.26
CA PHE A 193 -30.84 4.67 -0.65
C PHE A 193 -30.91 6.16 -0.32
N LEU A 194 -32.12 6.71 -0.10
CA LEU A 194 -32.28 8.12 0.26
C LEU A 194 -31.63 8.45 1.60
N ALA A 195 -31.72 7.54 2.58
CA ALA A 195 -31.07 7.68 3.87
C ALA A 195 -29.53 7.71 3.74
N MET A 196 -28.95 6.74 3.02
CA MET A 196 -27.50 6.69 2.75
C MET A 196 -27.03 7.92 1.98
N ARG A 197 -27.76 8.33 0.95
CA ARG A 197 -27.48 9.55 0.20
C ARG A 197 -27.50 10.77 1.11
N LYS A 198 -28.46 10.88 2.03
CA LYS A 198 -28.54 11.98 2.99
C LYS A 198 -27.38 11.97 3.99
N GLN A 199 -26.98 10.79 4.47
CA GLN A 199 -25.86 10.62 5.40
C GLN A 199 -24.52 11.05 4.78
N HIS A 200 -24.29 10.70 3.51
CA HIS A 200 -23.05 11.01 2.81
C HIS A 200 -23.10 12.30 1.98
N ALA A 201 -24.26 12.96 1.90
CA ALA A 201 -24.37 14.27 1.30
C ALA A 201 -23.82 15.33 2.24
N THR A 202 -22.89 16.15 1.75
CA THR A 202 -22.45 17.34 2.48
C THR A 202 -23.60 18.35 2.53
N PRO A 203 -24.13 18.73 3.72
CA PRO A 203 -25.20 19.71 3.83
C PRO A 203 -24.79 21.05 3.20
N ALA A 204 -25.74 21.79 2.62
CA ALA A 204 -25.46 23.07 2.00
C ALA A 204 -24.76 24.06 2.95
N LYS A 205 -25.13 24.03 4.24
CA LYS A 205 -24.49 24.84 5.29
C LYS A 205 -23.01 24.48 5.47
N LEU A 206 -22.70 23.19 5.65
CA LEU A 206 -21.32 22.72 5.80
C LEU A 206 -20.49 23.01 4.53
N ARG A 207 -21.06 22.89 3.33
CA ARG A 207 -20.38 23.30 2.09
C ARG A 207 -20.02 24.78 2.10
N LYS A 208 -20.94 25.66 2.55
CA LYS A 208 -20.66 27.09 2.70
C LYS A 208 -19.58 27.35 3.74
N GLU A 209 -19.64 26.68 4.89
CA GLU A 209 -18.62 26.78 5.95
C GLU A 209 -17.23 26.35 5.45
N ILE A 210 -17.14 25.25 4.70
CA ILE A 210 -15.88 24.82 4.06
C ILE A 210 -15.37 25.89 3.11
N VAL A 211 -16.23 26.42 2.23
CA VAL A 211 -15.83 27.47 1.27
C VAL A 211 -15.34 28.72 1.99
N GLU A 212 -16.06 29.19 3.01
CA GLU A 212 -15.64 30.36 3.80
C GLU A 212 -14.36 30.09 4.61
N ARG A 213 -14.22 28.89 5.19
CA ARG A 213 -13.00 28.46 5.90
C ARG A 213 -11.78 28.52 5.00
N PHE A 214 -11.90 28.21 3.72
CA PHE A 214 -10.77 28.22 2.79
C PHE A 214 -10.68 29.49 1.93
N ARG A 215 -11.63 30.43 2.09
CA ARG A 215 -11.70 31.67 1.28
C ARG A 215 -10.50 32.59 1.46
N HIS A 216 -9.89 32.58 2.64
CA HIS A 216 -8.73 33.42 2.95
C HIS A 216 -7.41 32.79 2.48
N LEU A 217 -7.41 31.53 2.03
CA LEU A 217 -6.22 30.93 1.45
C LEU A 217 -5.98 31.51 0.05
N SER A 218 -4.81 32.12 -0.13
CA SER A 218 -4.38 32.57 -1.44
C SER A 218 -3.98 31.38 -2.30
N ARG A 219 -4.37 31.40 -3.58
CA ARG A 219 -3.93 30.36 -4.53
C ARG A 219 -2.43 30.53 -4.76
N THR A 220 -1.65 29.60 -4.22
CA THR A 220 -0.23 29.47 -4.53
C THR A 220 -0.09 28.84 -5.91
N ASP A 221 0.86 29.33 -6.72
CA ASP A 221 1.23 28.67 -7.97
C ASP A 221 1.81 27.28 -7.63
N PRO A 222 1.26 26.19 -8.17
CA PRO A 222 1.81 24.84 -7.97
C PRO A 222 3.31 24.72 -8.30
N HIS A 223 3.82 25.58 -9.18
CA HIS A 223 5.24 25.60 -9.54
C HIS A 223 6.15 26.21 -8.45
N THR A 224 5.60 27.07 -7.58
CA THR A 224 6.36 27.69 -6.48
C THR A 224 6.38 26.85 -5.21
N VAL A 225 5.63 25.74 -5.17
CA VAL A 225 5.66 24.79 -4.04
C VAL A 225 6.89 23.90 -4.19
N GLU A 226 7.84 24.04 -3.27
CA GLU A 226 8.99 23.15 -3.14
C GLU A 226 8.53 21.82 -2.52
N LEU A 227 8.68 20.74 -3.30
CA LEU A 227 8.57 19.39 -2.78
C LEU A 227 9.93 18.98 -2.20
N PRO A 228 9.98 18.09 -1.18
CA PRO A 228 11.23 17.61 -0.61
C PRO A 228 12.20 17.12 -1.69
N GLU A 229 13.50 17.46 -1.58
CA GLU A 229 14.52 17.22 -2.61
C GLU A 229 14.69 15.75 -3.00
N GLN A 230 14.26 14.83 -2.13
CA GLN A 230 14.21 13.41 -2.43
C GLN A 230 12.75 12.96 -2.54
N PRO A 231 12.13 13.05 -3.73
CA PRO A 231 10.98 12.21 -3.98
C PRO A 231 11.43 10.75 -3.76
N ALA A 232 10.65 9.99 -3.00
CA ALA A 232 10.84 8.55 -2.91
C ALA A 232 11.04 8.01 -4.34
N ARG A 233 12.07 7.18 -4.55
CA ARG A 233 12.38 6.63 -5.88
C ARG A 233 11.07 6.14 -6.49
N PRO A 234 10.75 6.47 -7.76
CA PRO A 234 9.55 5.98 -8.39
C PRO A 234 9.47 4.47 -8.15
N ILE A 235 8.40 4.03 -7.50
CA ILE A 235 8.16 2.61 -7.25
C ILE A 235 7.95 2.03 -8.66
N GLN A 236 8.99 1.46 -9.25
CA GLN A 236 8.99 0.97 -10.63
C GLN A 236 7.90 -0.10 -10.80
N GLU A 237 7.58 -0.77 -9.71
CA GLU A 237 6.52 -1.75 -9.56
C GLU A 237 5.10 -1.15 -9.70
N LEU A 238 4.94 0.19 -9.57
CA LEU A 238 3.70 0.92 -9.88
C LEU A 238 3.43 1.01 -11.40
N GLY A 239 4.47 0.85 -12.24
CA GLY A 239 4.43 1.02 -13.70
C GLY A 239 4.39 2.50 -14.13
N SER A 240 4.56 2.75 -15.44
CA SER A 240 4.45 4.11 -15.98
C SER A 240 3.04 4.68 -15.79
N PRO A 241 2.89 6.00 -15.54
CA PRO A 241 1.58 6.63 -15.51
C PRO A 241 0.87 6.47 -16.87
N LEU A 242 -0.03 5.50 -16.99
CA LEU A 242 -1.04 5.43 -18.07
C LEU A 242 -1.78 6.77 -18.25
N ASP A 243 -1.54 7.49 -19.34
CA ASP A 243 -2.30 8.71 -19.61
C ASP A 243 -3.79 8.37 -19.85
N GLY A 244 -4.69 9.21 -19.34
CA GLY A 244 -6.14 8.99 -19.38
C GLY A 244 -6.74 8.93 -20.80
N PHE A 245 -5.93 9.21 -21.82
CA PHE A 245 -6.28 9.20 -23.23
C PHE A 245 -5.98 7.89 -23.96
N ASN A 246 -5.30 6.92 -23.33
CA ASN A 246 -4.91 5.68 -24.00
C ASN A 246 -5.65 4.46 -23.43
N THR A 247 -6.99 4.46 -23.55
CA THR A 247 -7.78 3.23 -23.50
C THR A 247 -7.73 2.52 -24.86
N GLY A 248 -6.51 2.17 -25.29
CA GLY A 248 -6.25 1.40 -26.49
C GLY A 248 -5.83 -0.03 -26.14
N LYS A 249 -6.78 -0.97 -26.26
CA LYS A 249 -6.59 -2.41 -26.59
C LYS A 249 -5.55 -3.27 -25.84
N ASN A 250 -4.98 -2.86 -24.71
CA ASN A 250 -4.12 -3.75 -23.92
C ASN A 250 -4.89 -4.40 -22.76
N ARG A 251 -5.24 -5.69 -22.96
CA ARG A 251 -5.67 -6.61 -21.89
C ARG A 251 -4.67 -6.49 -20.73
N ILE A 252 -5.14 -6.03 -19.58
CA ILE A 252 -4.40 -6.11 -18.33
C ILE A 252 -4.25 -7.60 -18.00
N SER A 253 -3.08 -8.16 -18.30
CA SER A 253 -2.73 -9.54 -17.98
C SER A 253 -2.08 -9.57 -16.60
N PHE A 254 -2.81 -10.05 -15.60
CA PHE A 254 -2.20 -10.54 -14.35
C PHE A 254 -1.56 -11.90 -14.62
N ARG A 255 -0.43 -11.93 -15.32
CA ARG A 255 0.39 -13.15 -15.48
C ARG A 255 1.60 -13.09 -14.54
N GLY A 256 1.31 -13.03 -13.25
CA GLY A 256 2.25 -13.39 -12.18
C GLY A 256 1.68 -14.60 -11.46
N ARG A 257 1.99 -15.80 -11.94
CA ARG A 257 1.59 -17.06 -11.28
C ARG A 257 2.42 -17.18 -10.00
N VAL A 258 1.97 -16.60 -8.89
CA VAL A 258 2.50 -16.91 -7.56
C VAL A 258 2.10 -18.35 -7.30
N ARG A 259 3.07 -19.26 -7.36
CA ARG A 259 2.86 -20.65 -6.96
C ARG A 259 2.60 -20.62 -5.46
N LYS A 260 1.35 -20.85 -5.04
CA LYS A 260 1.05 -21.29 -3.68
C LYS A 260 1.83 -22.57 -3.46
N ALA A 261 2.89 -22.52 -2.67
CA ALA A 261 3.54 -23.73 -2.17
C ALA A 261 2.56 -24.37 -1.18
N SER A 262 1.94 -25.47 -1.60
CA SER A 262 1.12 -26.31 -0.74
C SER A 262 2.01 -26.92 0.34
N TYR A 263 1.88 -26.44 1.57
CA TYR A 263 2.31 -27.17 2.76
C TYR A 263 1.08 -27.45 3.62
N PHE A 264 0.34 -28.47 3.20
CA PHE A 264 -0.49 -29.29 4.07
C PHE A 264 -0.58 -30.67 3.43
N SER A 265 0.20 -31.60 3.96
CA SER A 265 -0.14 -33.01 4.00
C SER A 265 0.27 -33.50 5.38
N LEU A 266 -0.63 -34.27 5.98
CA LEU A 266 -0.59 -34.96 7.27
C LEU A 266 0.80 -35.35 7.77
#